data_AF-A0A974SRL7-F1
#
_entry.id   AF-A0A974SRL7-F1
#
_cell.length_a   1.000
_cell.length_b   1.000
_cell.length_c   1.000
_cell.angle_alpha   90.00
_cell.angle_beta   90.00
_cell.angle_gamma   90.00
#
_symmetry.space_group_name_H-M   'P 1'
#
loop_
_entity.id
_entity.type
_entity.pdbx_description
1 polymer ?
#
loop_
_entity_poly.entity_id
_entity_poly.type
_entity_poly.pdbx_seq_one_letter_code
_entity_poly.pdbx_strand_id
1 'polypeptide(L)'
;MPQRRLARQLILVLVLCGVLTALVSVWLLHSANAKYFATRRASTETHFVGVISGLEQQWGREAFSVKTRIESLRYLESRPRQLEALAVHLTSLGRSLEFPLLRIEDAHGGVLARFEYLRREPPKVHFRAGQESAWVFDDKGGHLYLALRVPIWLGAESGYLVLFKPIDHAQLSGYDYPETRLSLWWQGRPVASSEGRDGLAAALAASRRGDDPALIRLPWGGADPIEFPVLMVELTSPSLLGAEALVLPLIVGFVPLAVALFLVFRGRGVAGRSGAGSGER
;
A
#
# COMPACT_ATOMS: atom_id res chain seq x y z
N MET A 1 45.50 39.34 -32.77
CA MET A 1 44.51 38.26 -32.98
C MET A 1 44.55 37.03 -32.04
N PRO A 2 45.61 36.72 -31.23
CA PRO A 2 45.60 35.49 -30.39
C PRO A 2 44.62 35.53 -29.21
N GLN A 3 44.33 36.73 -28.67
CA GLN A 3 43.40 36.88 -27.53
C GLN A 3 41.97 36.42 -27.81
N ARG A 4 41.46 36.62 -29.04
CA ARG A 4 40.10 36.17 -29.43
C ARG A 4 39.98 34.65 -29.44
N ARG A 5 41.06 33.91 -29.73
CA ARG A 5 41.07 32.44 -29.71
C ARG A 5 41.05 31.91 -28.27
N LEU A 6 41.86 32.50 -27.38
CA LEU A 6 41.89 32.12 -25.96
C LEU A 6 40.55 32.37 -25.25
N ALA A 7 39.90 33.50 -25.52
CA ALA A 7 38.59 33.80 -24.95
C ALA A 7 37.51 32.78 -25.38
N ARG A 8 37.50 32.39 -26.66
CA ARG A 8 36.57 31.37 -27.17
C ARG A 8 36.80 30.00 -26.53
N GLN A 9 38.06 29.59 -26.37
CA GLN A 9 38.41 28.33 -25.73
C GLN A 9 37.97 28.30 -24.26
N LEU A 10 38.18 29.39 -23.51
CA LEU A 10 37.74 29.48 -22.12
C LEU A 10 36.21 29.39 -21.98
N ILE A 11 35.47 30.11 -22.82
CA ILE A 11 33.99 30.04 -22.82
C ILE A 11 33.52 28.62 -23.15
N LEU A 12 34.15 27.96 -24.12
CA LEU A 12 33.79 26.59 -24.49
C LEU A 12 34.05 25.59 -23.36
N VAL A 13 35.20 25.67 -22.69
CA VAL A 13 35.51 24.83 -21.52
C VAL A 13 34.52 25.08 -20.38
N LEU A 14 34.13 26.34 -20.17
CA LEU A 14 33.15 26.73 -19.16
C LEU A 14 31.78 26.09 -19.40
N VAL A 15 31.28 26.23 -20.64
CA VAL A 15 30.00 25.66 -21.05
C VAL A 15 30.05 24.14 -20.93
N LEU A 16 31.14 23.51 -21.37
CA LEU A 16 31.33 22.07 -21.25
C LEU A 16 31.31 21.62 -19.77
N CYS A 17 31.99 22.34 -18.89
CA CYS A 17 32.01 22.04 -17.46
C CYS A 17 30.61 22.18 -16.84
N GLY A 18 29.88 23.26 -17.15
CA GLY A 18 28.50 23.45 -16.69
C GLY A 18 27.55 22.36 -17.17
N VAL A 19 27.66 21.94 -18.44
CA VAL A 19 26.89 20.82 -18.99
C VAL A 19 27.23 19.51 -18.28
N LEU A 20 28.51 19.22 -18.04
CA LEU A 20 28.93 18.03 -17.31
C LEU A 20 28.41 18.01 -15.87
N THR A 21 28.48 19.14 -15.15
CA THR A 21 27.94 19.25 -13.79
C THR A 21 26.42 19.04 -13.78
N ALA A 22 25.69 19.61 -14.75
CA ALA A 22 24.26 19.41 -14.88
C ALA A 22 23.92 17.94 -15.16
N LEU A 23 24.63 17.28 -16.08
CA LEU A 23 24.45 15.86 -16.38
C LEU A 23 24.72 14.97 -15.15
N VAL A 24 25.81 15.21 -14.42
CA VAL A 24 26.12 14.47 -13.19
C VAL A 24 25.06 14.71 -12.12
N SER A 25 24.57 15.94 -11.98
CA SER A 25 23.51 16.27 -11.01
C SER A 25 22.20 15.55 -11.34
N VAL A 26 21.79 15.55 -12.61
CA VAL A 26 20.60 14.83 -13.08
C VAL A 26 20.76 13.32 -12.88
N TRP A 27 21.93 12.77 -13.20
CA TRP A 27 22.22 11.34 -13.02
C TRP A 27 22.20 10.93 -11.54
N LEU A 28 22.81 11.72 -10.66
CA LEU A 28 22.79 11.50 -9.22
C LEU A 28 21.36 11.58 -8.66
N LEU A 29 20.60 12.59 -9.10
CA LEU A 29 19.19 12.76 -8.70
C LEU A 29 18.35 11.55 -9.10
N HIS A 30 18.47 11.12 -10.35
CA HIS A 30 17.73 9.96 -10.85
C HIS A 30 18.12 8.68 -10.09
N SER A 31 19.41 8.49 -9.86
CA SER A 31 19.92 7.33 -9.11
C SER A 31 19.49 7.35 -7.63
N ALA A 32 19.49 8.51 -7.00
CA ALA A 32 19.04 8.69 -5.62
C ALA A 32 17.54 8.44 -5.48
N ASN A 33 16.73 9.00 -6.40
CA ASN A 33 15.28 8.77 -6.43
C ASN A 33 14.96 7.30 -6.69
N ALA A 34 15.63 6.65 -7.66
CA ALA A 34 15.41 5.23 -7.94
C ALA A 34 15.72 4.34 -6.73
N LYS A 35 16.85 4.60 -6.04
CA LYS A 35 17.19 3.89 -4.79
C LYS A 35 16.18 4.15 -3.69
N TYR A 36 15.77 5.41 -3.51
CA TYR A 36 14.77 5.77 -2.51
C TYR A 36 13.43 5.05 -2.75
N PHE A 37 12.92 5.09 -3.98
CA PHE A 37 11.69 4.38 -4.34
C PHE A 37 11.81 2.88 -4.13
N ALA A 38 12.94 2.27 -4.51
CA ALA A 38 13.18 0.84 -4.28
C ALA A 38 13.19 0.48 -2.78
N THR A 39 13.92 1.23 -1.96
CA THR A 39 13.96 1.01 -0.51
C THR A 39 12.58 1.21 0.12
N ARG A 40 11.86 2.26 -0.29
CA ARG A 40 10.52 2.55 0.23
C ARG A 40 9.52 1.48 -0.17
N ARG A 41 9.55 1.03 -1.42
CA ARG A 41 8.74 -0.08 -1.91
C ARG A 41 8.99 -1.34 -1.10
N ALA A 42 10.26 -1.75 -0.94
CA ALA A 42 10.61 -2.93 -0.15
C ALA A 42 10.17 -2.82 1.32
N SER A 43 10.32 -1.65 1.93
CA SER A 43 9.87 -1.41 3.32
C SER A 43 8.34 -1.46 3.44
N THR A 44 7.63 -0.87 2.47
CA THR A 44 6.16 -0.84 2.44
C THR A 44 5.59 -2.23 2.21
N GLU A 45 6.15 -2.97 1.26
CA GLU A 45 5.84 -4.37 0.99
C GLU A 45 6.05 -5.24 2.25
N THR A 46 7.23 -5.13 2.89
CA THR A 46 7.53 -5.85 4.14
C THR A 46 6.52 -5.51 5.23
N HIS A 47 6.18 -4.23 5.39
CA HIS A 47 5.19 -3.79 6.36
C HIS A 47 3.83 -4.44 6.12
N PHE A 48 3.29 -4.36 4.91
CA PHE A 48 1.96 -4.87 4.61
C PHE A 48 1.88 -6.40 4.57
N VAL A 49 2.96 -7.09 4.20
CA VAL A 49 3.05 -8.56 4.40
C VAL A 49 2.93 -8.90 5.88
N GLY A 50 3.60 -8.14 6.75
CA GLY A 50 3.46 -8.28 8.20
C GLY A 50 2.05 -7.98 8.71
N VAL A 51 1.41 -6.92 8.21
CA VAL A 51 0.01 -6.58 8.54
C VAL A 51 -0.94 -7.72 8.14
N ILE A 52 -0.86 -8.19 6.89
CA ILE A 52 -1.71 -9.29 6.40
C ILE A 52 -1.57 -10.53 7.29
N SER A 53 -0.35 -10.97 7.56
CA SER A 53 -0.10 -12.14 8.41
C SER A 53 -0.58 -11.93 9.84
N GLY A 54 -0.37 -10.74 10.40
CA GLY A 54 -0.87 -10.37 11.73
C GLY A 54 -2.39 -10.42 11.83
N LEU A 55 -3.10 -9.97 10.79
CA LEU A 55 -4.56 -10.01 10.70
C LEU A 55 -5.10 -11.43 10.63
N GLU A 56 -4.51 -12.27 9.78
CA GLU A 56 -4.90 -13.67 9.66
C GLU A 56 -4.73 -14.42 10.99
N GLN A 57 -3.60 -14.21 11.67
CA GLN A 57 -3.36 -14.79 13.00
C GLN A 57 -4.34 -14.24 14.04
N GLN A 58 -4.63 -12.94 14.03
CA GLN A 58 -5.59 -12.33 14.93
C GLN A 58 -6.99 -12.92 14.72
N TRP A 59 -7.46 -12.96 13.48
CA TRP A 59 -8.78 -13.52 13.18
C TRP A 59 -8.86 -15.01 13.49
N GLY A 60 -7.78 -15.78 13.28
CA GLY A 60 -7.71 -17.19 13.70
C GLY A 60 -7.86 -17.35 15.22
N ARG A 61 -7.20 -16.52 16.03
CA ARG A 61 -7.35 -16.52 17.49
C ARG A 61 -8.76 -16.11 17.93
N GLU A 62 -9.33 -15.08 17.31
CA GLU A 62 -10.70 -14.65 17.61
C GLU A 62 -11.71 -15.73 17.23
N ALA A 63 -11.54 -16.39 16.08
CA ALA A 63 -12.39 -17.49 15.66
C ALA A 63 -12.35 -18.66 16.65
N PHE A 64 -11.16 -19.01 17.13
CA PHE A 64 -10.99 -20.01 18.18
C PHE A 64 -11.64 -19.59 19.50
N SER A 65 -11.46 -18.34 19.92
CA SER A 65 -12.08 -17.77 21.12
C SER A 65 -13.62 -17.84 21.06
N VAL A 66 -14.21 -17.45 19.93
CA VAL A 66 -15.66 -17.55 19.69
C VAL A 66 -16.13 -19.00 19.76
N LYS A 67 -15.41 -19.93 19.11
CA LYS A 67 -15.70 -21.37 19.19
C LYS A 67 -15.73 -21.84 20.64
N THR A 68 -14.63 -21.64 21.39
CA THR A 68 -14.53 -22.11 22.78
C THR A 68 -15.63 -21.54 23.67
N ARG A 69 -16.00 -20.27 23.47
CA ARG A 69 -17.12 -19.65 24.18
C ARG A 69 -18.44 -20.36 23.85
N ILE A 70 -18.75 -20.59 22.59
CA ILE A 70 -19.98 -21.28 22.18
C ILE A 70 -20.03 -22.71 22.73
N GLU A 71 -18.94 -23.47 22.63
CA GLU A 71 -18.85 -24.84 23.17
C GLU A 71 -19.03 -24.87 24.69
N SER A 72 -18.45 -23.91 25.42
CA SER A 72 -18.56 -23.83 26.89
C SER A 72 -19.99 -23.59 27.38
N LEU A 73 -20.84 -22.96 26.56
CA LEU A 73 -22.24 -22.70 26.89
C LEU A 73 -23.12 -23.94 26.73
N ARG A 74 -22.63 -24.99 26.05
CA ARG A 74 -23.33 -26.26 25.82
C ARG A 74 -24.72 -26.11 25.15
N TYR A 75 -25.00 -24.96 24.53
CA TYR A 75 -26.24 -24.69 23.80
C TYR A 75 -26.42 -25.57 22.55
N LEU A 76 -25.35 -26.22 22.09
CA LEU A 76 -25.37 -27.09 20.93
C LEU A 76 -25.73 -28.54 21.28
N GLU A 77 -25.77 -28.91 22.57
CA GLU A 77 -25.83 -30.31 22.97
C GLU A 77 -27.24 -30.90 23.03
N SER A 78 -28.33 -30.11 23.14
CA SER A 78 -29.70 -30.69 23.10
C SER A 78 -30.87 -29.71 22.93
N ARG A 79 -31.76 -30.03 21.96
CA ARG A 79 -33.08 -29.43 21.66
C ARG A 79 -33.07 -28.13 20.83
N PRO A 80 -34.02 -27.95 19.89
CA PRO A 80 -34.16 -26.73 19.07
C PRO A 80 -34.23 -25.43 19.89
N ARG A 81 -34.83 -25.46 21.08
CA ARG A 81 -34.94 -24.28 21.97
C ARG A 81 -33.59 -23.72 22.44
N GLN A 82 -32.53 -24.52 22.49
CA GLN A 82 -31.20 -24.02 22.89
C GLN A 82 -30.53 -23.21 21.77
N LEU A 83 -30.85 -23.48 20.50
CA LEU A 83 -30.36 -22.69 19.37
C LEU A 83 -30.96 -21.27 19.39
N GLU A 84 -32.22 -21.13 19.79
CA GLU A 84 -32.84 -19.82 20.03
C GLU A 84 -32.14 -19.07 21.17
N ALA A 85 -31.81 -19.75 22.27
CA ALA A 85 -31.05 -19.16 23.37
C ALA A 85 -29.65 -18.70 22.94
N LEU A 86 -28.96 -19.50 22.12
CA LEU A 86 -27.70 -19.12 21.49
C LEU A 86 -27.87 -17.89 20.60
N ALA A 87 -28.97 -17.79 19.85
CA ALA A 87 -29.26 -16.62 19.02
C ALA A 87 -29.39 -15.35 19.83
N VAL A 88 -30.17 -15.43 20.91
CA VAL A 88 -30.35 -14.32 21.85
C VAL A 88 -29.02 -13.94 22.48
N HIS A 89 -28.21 -14.92 22.89
CA HIS A 89 -26.89 -14.67 23.48
C HIS A 89 -25.95 -13.97 22.49
N LEU A 90 -25.82 -14.50 21.27
CA LEU A 90 -24.98 -13.90 20.22
C LEU A 90 -25.46 -12.50 19.83
N THR A 91 -26.77 -12.29 19.78
CA THR A 91 -27.37 -10.97 19.53
C THR A 91 -27.06 -9.99 20.67
N SER A 92 -27.06 -10.46 21.93
CA SER A 92 -26.72 -9.63 23.09
C SER A 92 -25.25 -9.19 23.11
N LEU A 93 -24.34 -10.00 22.53
CA LEU A 93 -22.94 -9.61 22.33
C LEU A 93 -22.81 -8.51 21.27
N GLY A 94 -23.73 -8.46 20.31
CA GLY A 94 -23.88 -7.38 19.35
C GLY A 94 -22.60 -7.09 18.57
N ARG A 95 -22.16 -5.82 18.59
CA ARG A 95 -20.95 -5.34 17.89
C ARG A 95 -19.63 -5.78 18.52
N SER A 96 -19.67 -6.39 19.70
CA SER A 96 -18.45 -6.86 20.38
C SER A 96 -17.87 -8.11 19.72
N LEU A 97 -18.60 -8.74 18.80
CA LEU A 97 -18.11 -9.85 18.00
C LEU A 97 -17.37 -9.33 16.77
N GLU A 98 -16.14 -9.83 16.59
CA GLU A 98 -15.28 -9.50 15.44
C GLU A 98 -15.88 -10.01 14.10
N PHE A 99 -16.79 -10.98 14.18
CA PHE A 99 -17.50 -11.63 13.07
C PHE A 99 -18.99 -11.26 13.09
N PRO A 100 -19.43 -10.29 12.27
CA PRO A 100 -20.82 -9.83 12.26
C PRO A 100 -21.81 -10.85 11.70
N LEU A 101 -21.32 -11.87 10.99
CA LEU A 101 -22.12 -12.98 10.47
C LEU A 101 -21.45 -14.30 10.88
N LEU A 102 -22.26 -15.25 11.31
CA LEU A 102 -21.80 -16.61 11.56
C LEU A 102 -22.91 -17.63 11.28
N ARG A 103 -22.52 -18.84 10.91
CA ARG A 103 -23.43 -19.97 10.73
C ARG A 103 -22.83 -21.23 11.35
N ILE A 104 -23.70 -22.10 11.83
CA ILE A 104 -23.34 -23.41 12.34
C ILE A 104 -23.85 -24.44 11.33
N GLU A 105 -22.97 -25.34 10.93
CA GLU A 105 -23.21 -26.40 9.98
C GLU A 105 -23.03 -27.76 10.65
N ASP A 106 -23.78 -28.77 10.20
CA ASP A 106 -23.53 -30.17 10.52
C ASP A 106 -22.27 -30.70 9.79
N ALA A 107 -21.93 -31.98 10.00
CA ALA A 107 -20.80 -32.64 9.36
C ALA A 107 -20.89 -32.65 7.81
N HIS A 108 -22.10 -32.58 7.25
CA HIS A 108 -22.42 -32.63 5.82
C HIS A 108 -22.52 -31.23 5.18
N GLY A 109 -22.33 -30.15 5.97
CA GLY A 109 -22.48 -28.77 5.51
C GLY A 109 -23.93 -28.24 5.54
N GLY A 110 -24.87 -29.01 6.10
CA GLY A 110 -26.23 -28.58 6.34
C GLY A 110 -26.27 -27.49 7.40
N VAL A 111 -26.89 -26.34 7.10
CA VAL A 111 -26.92 -25.21 8.03
C VAL A 111 -27.94 -25.46 9.14
N LEU A 112 -27.46 -25.61 10.37
CA LEU A 112 -28.26 -25.82 11.57
C LEU A 112 -28.74 -24.49 12.18
N ALA A 113 -27.89 -23.46 12.16
CA ALA A 113 -28.21 -22.14 12.70
C ALA A 113 -27.49 -21.02 11.94
N ARG A 114 -28.08 -19.84 11.90
CA ARG A 114 -27.51 -18.62 11.33
C ARG A 114 -27.68 -17.48 12.31
N PHE A 115 -26.67 -16.62 12.40
CA PHE A 115 -26.74 -15.42 13.21
C PHE A 115 -26.20 -14.24 12.41
N GLU A 116 -27.01 -13.19 12.35
CA GLU A 116 -26.78 -12.04 11.50
C GLU A 116 -26.98 -10.77 12.32
N TYR A 117 -25.88 -10.12 12.70
CA TYR A 117 -25.98 -8.84 13.39
C TYR A 117 -26.40 -7.71 12.43
N LEU A 118 -25.96 -7.78 11.17
CA LEU A 118 -26.17 -6.72 10.18
C LEU A 118 -27.46 -6.86 9.34
N ARG A 119 -28.36 -7.80 9.68
CA ARG A 119 -29.56 -8.13 8.89
C ARG A 119 -29.23 -8.40 7.41
N ARG A 120 -28.14 -9.13 7.19
CA ARG A 120 -27.64 -9.50 5.86
C ARG A 120 -27.42 -11.00 5.85
N GLU A 121 -27.95 -11.67 4.84
CA GLU A 121 -27.75 -13.10 4.67
C GLU A 121 -26.25 -13.38 4.46
N PRO A 122 -25.67 -14.38 5.16
CA PRO A 122 -24.30 -14.78 4.93
C PRO A 122 -24.15 -15.31 3.50
N PRO A 123 -23.09 -14.89 2.77
CA PRO A 123 -22.88 -15.36 1.41
C PRO A 123 -22.66 -16.87 1.38
N LYS A 124 -23.02 -17.49 0.25
CA LYS A 124 -22.81 -18.93 0.05
C LYS A 124 -21.34 -19.19 -0.25
N VAL A 125 -20.62 -19.70 0.75
CA VAL A 125 -19.24 -20.18 0.59
C VAL A 125 -19.21 -21.70 0.55
N HIS A 126 -18.37 -22.24 -0.34
CA HIS A 126 -18.06 -23.66 -0.45
C HIS A 126 -16.59 -23.85 -0.05
N PHE A 127 -16.35 -24.75 0.90
CA PHE A 127 -15.00 -25.10 1.35
C PHE A 127 -14.58 -26.42 0.70
N ARG A 128 -13.36 -26.46 0.17
CA ARG A 128 -12.70 -27.71 -0.23
C ARG A 128 -12.41 -28.57 1.02
N ALA A 129 -12.22 -29.87 0.83
CA ALA A 129 -11.84 -30.76 1.93
C ALA A 129 -10.51 -30.27 2.56
N GLY A 130 -10.50 -30.10 3.89
CA GLY A 130 -9.34 -29.56 4.61
C GLY A 130 -9.13 -28.04 4.50
N GLN A 131 -10.00 -27.31 3.79
CA GLN A 131 -9.91 -25.86 3.69
C GLN A 131 -10.55 -25.19 4.91
N GLU A 132 -9.74 -24.45 5.67
CA GLU A 132 -10.17 -23.73 6.87
C GLU A 132 -10.61 -22.29 6.60
N SER A 133 -10.24 -21.72 5.45
CA SER A 133 -10.62 -20.37 5.08
C SER A 133 -10.90 -20.22 3.58
N ALA A 134 -11.85 -19.36 3.23
CA ALA A 134 -12.23 -19.08 1.86
C ALA A 134 -12.69 -17.63 1.70
N TRP A 135 -12.30 -17.02 0.60
CA TRP A 135 -12.78 -15.70 0.22
C TRP A 135 -14.10 -15.81 -0.53
N VAL A 136 -15.05 -14.94 -0.21
CA VAL A 136 -16.35 -14.92 -0.87
C VAL A 136 -16.82 -13.48 -1.05
N PHE A 137 -17.22 -13.14 -2.27
CA PHE A 137 -17.80 -11.85 -2.60
C PHE A 137 -19.32 -11.95 -2.57
N ASP A 138 -19.96 -11.03 -1.84
CA ASP A 138 -21.41 -10.89 -1.85
C ASP A 138 -21.81 -9.85 -2.90
N ASP A 139 -22.31 -10.31 -4.05
CA ASP A 139 -22.77 -9.44 -5.14
C ASP A 139 -23.88 -8.47 -4.73
N LYS A 140 -24.73 -8.85 -3.75
CA LYS A 140 -25.84 -8.01 -3.30
C LYS A 140 -25.36 -6.87 -2.42
N GLY A 141 -24.46 -7.18 -1.48
CA GLY A 141 -23.89 -6.23 -0.55
C GLY A 141 -22.71 -5.44 -1.11
N GLY A 142 -22.04 -5.94 -2.15
CA GLY A 142 -20.80 -5.37 -2.68
C GLY A 142 -19.62 -5.50 -1.71
N HIS A 143 -19.62 -6.54 -0.86
CA HIS A 143 -18.61 -6.72 0.18
C HIS A 143 -17.85 -8.03 -0.04
N LEU A 144 -16.54 -7.96 0.18
CA LEU A 144 -15.70 -9.15 0.24
C LEU A 144 -15.62 -9.64 1.69
N TYR A 145 -15.79 -10.94 1.87
CA TYR A 145 -15.69 -11.60 3.16
C TYR A 145 -14.57 -12.64 3.15
N LEU A 146 -13.81 -12.69 4.23
CA LEU A 146 -13.06 -13.89 4.60
C LEU A 146 -13.97 -14.78 5.44
N ALA A 147 -14.32 -15.95 4.93
CA ALA A 147 -15.02 -16.98 5.67
C ALA A 147 -14.00 -17.92 6.32
N LEU A 148 -14.08 -18.06 7.65
CA LEU A 148 -13.27 -18.99 8.45
C LEU A 148 -14.16 -20.14 8.90
N ARG A 149 -13.74 -21.38 8.64
CA ARG A 149 -14.41 -22.61 9.02
C ARG A 149 -13.63 -23.28 10.13
N VAL A 150 -14.23 -23.38 11.31
CA VAL A 150 -13.62 -24.01 12.48
C VAL A 150 -14.46 -25.21 12.90
N PRO A 151 -13.87 -26.40 13.15
CA PRO A 151 -14.63 -27.54 13.66
C PRO A 151 -15.18 -27.23 15.05
N ILE A 152 -16.44 -27.54 15.29
CA ILE A 152 -17.14 -27.30 16.57
C ILE A 152 -17.87 -28.56 17.03
N TRP A 153 -17.87 -28.81 18.34
CA TRP A 153 -18.61 -29.91 18.94
C TRP A 153 -20.09 -29.57 19.10
N LEU A 154 -20.97 -30.39 18.51
CA LEU A 154 -22.43 -30.24 18.57
C LEU A 154 -23.07 -31.16 19.62
N GLY A 155 -22.28 -31.71 20.55
CA GLY A 155 -22.78 -32.62 21.61
C GLY A 155 -22.87 -34.09 21.20
N ALA A 156 -23.46 -34.40 20.04
CA ALA A 156 -23.55 -35.76 19.52
C ALA A 156 -22.57 -36.04 18.36
N GLU A 157 -22.26 -35.00 17.60
CA GLU A 157 -21.40 -35.06 16.43
C GLU A 157 -20.54 -33.81 16.31
N SER A 158 -19.53 -33.86 15.44
CA SER A 158 -18.74 -32.68 15.07
C SER A 158 -19.41 -31.99 13.89
N GLY A 159 -19.54 -30.67 13.98
CA GLY A 159 -19.98 -29.81 12.89
C GLY A 159 -18.94 -28.75 12.59
N TYR A 160 -19.39 -27.67 11.96
CA TYR A 160 -18.54 -26.54 11.63
C TYR A 160 -19.18 -25.22 12.05
N LEU A 161 -18.37 -24.36 12.66
CA LEU A 161 -18.67 -22.96 12.86
C LEU A 161 -18.02 -22.19 11.72
N VAL A 162 -18.85 -21.55 10.88
CA VAL A 162 -18.38 -20.69 9.79
C VAL A 162 -18.60 -19.23 10.17
N LEU A 163 -17.51 -18.49 10.26
CA LEU A 163 -17.45 -17.10 10.68
C LEU A 163 -17.09 -16.23 9.47
N PHE A 164 -17.76 -15.10 9.28
CA PHE A 164 -17.47 -14.21 8.15
C PHE A 164 -16.92 -12.88 8.65
N LYS A 165 -15.74 -12.52 8.16
CA LYS A 165 -15.10 -11.24 8.41
C LYS A 165 -15.21 -10.36 7.15
N PRO A 166 -16.05 -9.31 7.14
CA PRO A 166 -16.08 -8.38 6.02
C PRO A 166 -14.77 -7.58 5.98
N ILE A 167 -14.20 -7.40 4.79
CA ILE A 167 -13.11 -6.47 4.55
C ILE A 167 -13.68 -5.25 3.82
N ASP A 168 -13.90 -4.18 4.58
CA ASP A 168 -14.51 -2.95 4.10
C ASP A 168 -13.53 -1.76 4.12
N HIS A 169 -14.04 -0.61 3.70
CA HIS A 169 -13.30 0.65 3.70
C HIS A 169 -12.77 1.03 5.08
N ALA A 170 -13.60 0.89 6.11
CA ALA A 170 -13.26 1.29 7.46
C ALA A 170 -12.14 0.42 8.01
N GLN A 171 -12.20 -0.89 7.74
CA GLN A 171 -11.15 -1.80 8.12
C GLN A 171 -9.81 -1.48 7.44
N LEU A 172 -9.81 -1.22 6.12
CA LEU A 172 -8.59 -0.80 5.42
C LEU A 172 -8.03 0.53 5.93
N SER A 173 -8.90 1.49 6.26
CA SER A 173 -8.47 2.78 6.84
C SER A 173 -7.78 2.62 8.20
N GLY A 174 -8.11 1.56 8.95
CA GLY A 174 -7.44 1.24 10.21
C GLY A 174 -6.00 0.73 10.05
N TYR A 175 -5.58 0.37 8.84
CA TYR A 175 -4.23 -0.09 8.51
C TYR A 175 -3.46 0.88 7.65
N ASP A 176 -3.88 2.14 7.62
CA ASP A 176 -3.22 3.16 6.81
C ASP A 176 -1.76 3.35 7.22
N TYR A 177 -0.88 3.44 6.22
CA TYR A 177 0.55 3.70 6.41
C TYR A 177 0.90 5.03 5.75
N PRO A 178 1.84 5.83 6.31
CA PRO A 178 2.09 7.17 5.82
C PRO A 178 2.33 7.24 4.30
N GLU A 179 1.57 8.13 3.67
CA GLU A 179 1.62 8.41 2.24
C GLU A 179 1.36 7.16 1.37
N THR A 180 0.56 6.24 1.88
CA THR A 180 0.06 5.10 1.10
C THR A 180 -1.45 5.21 0.92
N ARG A 181 -1.95 4.58 -0.13
CA ARG A 181 -3.38 4.33 -0.32
C ARG A 181 -3.58 2.85 -0.51
N LEU A 182 -4.53 2.30 0.23
CA LEU A 182 -4.87 0.89 0.17
C LEU A 182 -6.13 0.70 -0.65
N SER A 183 -6.12 -0.31 -1.49
CA SER A 183 -7.30 -0.80 -2.17
C SER A 183 -7.27 -2.32 -2.20
N LEU A 184 -8.39 -2.94 -1.85
CA LEU A 184 -8.57 -4.37 -1.94
C LEU A 184 -9.20 -4.70 -3.29
N TRP A 185 -8.60 -5.65 -3.99
CA TRP A 185 -9.02 -6.07 -5.33
C TRP A 185 -9.51 -7.50 -5.29
N TRP A 186 -10.63 -7.75 -5.96
CA TRP A 186 -11.19 -9.07 -6.16
C TRP A 186 -11.48 -9.25 -7.65
N GLN A 187 -10.93 -10.29 -8.27
CA GLN A 187 -11.15 -10.60 -9.69
C GLN A 187 -10.92 -9.39 -10.62
N GLY A 188 -9.85 -8.62 -10.35
CA GLY A 188 -9.49 -7.45 -11.14
C GLY A 188 -10.37 -6.21 -10.94
N ARG A 189 -11.22 -6.18 -9.90
CA ARG A 189 -12.04 -5.01 -9.54
C ARG A 189 -11.74 -4.55 -8.12
N PRO A 190 -11.61 -3.24 -7.84
CA PRO A 190 -11.46 -2.75 -6.48
C PRO A 190 -12.81 -2.84 -5.76
N VAL A 191 -12.81 -3.47 -4.60
CA VAL A 191 -13.99 -3.72 -3.77
C VAL A 191 -13.99 -2.89 -2.48
N ALA A 192 -12.82 -2.52 -1.98
CA ALA A 192 -12.67 -1.64 -0.82
C ALA A 192 -11.44 -0.75 -0.99
N SER A 193 -11.42 0.37 -0.27
CA SER A 193 -10.27 1.29 -0.22
C SER A 193 -10.20 2.02 1.12
N SER A 194 -9.00 2.31 1.60
CA SER A 194 -8.75 3.09 2.83
C SER A 194 -9.31 4.51 2.76
N GLU A 195 -9.42 5.10 1.57
CA GLU A 195 -10.04 6.41 1.34
C GLU A 195 -11.56 6.33 1.05
N GLY A 196 -12.20 5.19 1.34
CA GLY A 196 -13.63 5.03 1.11
C GLY A 196 -13.98 4.90 -0.38
N ARG A 197 -15.09 5.53 -0.79
CA ARG A 197 -15.59 5.45 -2.17
C ARG A 197 -14.74 6.23 -3.16
N ASP A 198 -14.22 7.38 -2.75
CA ASP A 198 -13.38 8.23 -3.60
C ASP A 198 -12.07 7.51 -3.97
N GLY A 199 -11.51 6.77 -3.01
CA GLY A 199 -10.34 5.91 -3.21
C GLY A 199 -10.54 4.80 -4.25
N LEU A 200 -11.76 4.29 -4.46
CA LEU A 200 -12.04 3.27 -5.48
C LEU A 200 -11.83 3.81 -6.90
N ALA A 201 -12.29 5.04 -7.16
CA ALA A 201 -12.12 5.68 -8.46
C ALA A 201 -10.64 5.96 -8.75
N ALA A 202 -9.91 6.43 -7.74
CA ALA A 202 -8.47 6.63 -7.82
C ALA A 202 -7.71 5.31 -8.07
N ALA A 203 -8.08 4.24 -7.36
CA ALA A 203 -7.49 2.91 -7.56
C ALA A 203 -7.73 2.37 -8.98
N LEU A 204 -8.93 2.55 -9.54
CA LEU A 204 -9.23 2.22 -10.93
C LEU A 204 -8.36 3.01 -11.91
N ALA A 205 -8.20 4.32 -11.69
CA ALA A 205 -7.36 5.18 -12.51
C ALA A 205 -5.88 4.77 -12.42
N ALA A 206 -5.40 4.43 -11.22
CA ALA A 206 -4.04 3.95 -10.99
C ALA A 206 -3.79 2.61 -11.70
N SER A 207 -4.72 1.65 -11.61
CA SER A 207 -4.60 0.35 -12.29
C SER A 207 -4.49 0.48 -13.81
N ARG A 208 -5.20 1.44 -14.42
CA ARG A 208 -5.10 1.74 -15.87
C ARG A 208 -3.75 2.31 -16.29
N ARG A 209 -2.97 2.91 -15.37
CA ARG A 209 -1.62 3.41 -15.67
C ARG A 209 -0.61 2.28 -15.88
N GLY A 210 -0.93 1.04 -15.50
CA GLY A 210 -0.10 -0.14 -15.78
C GLY A 210 1.00 -0.36 -14.73
N ASP A 211 2.22 -0.67 -15.19
CA ASP A 211 3.43 -0.93 -14.36
C ASP A 211 3.98 0.35 -13.71
N ASP A 212 3.13 1.05 -12.97
CA ASP A 212 3.55 2.16 -12.14
C ASP A 212 4.43 1.62 -10.99
N PRO A 213 5.70 2.05 -10.86
CA PRO A 213 6.58 1.57 -9.80
C PRO A 213 6.07 1.90 -8.39
N ALA A 214 5.13 2.86 -8.27
CA ALA A 214 4.44 3.23 -7.04
C ALA A 214 3.35 2.21 -6.62
N LEU A 215 2.97 1.28 -7.49
CA LEU A 215 1.97 0.25 -7.21
C LEU A 215 2.64 -1.05 -6.75
N ILE A 216 2.23 -1.50 -5.56
CA ILE A 216 2.63 -2.79 -4.98
C ILE A 216 1.38 -3.67 -4.94
N ARG A 217 1.49 -4.89 -5.47
CA ARG A 217 0.41 -5.88 -5.47
C ARG A 217 0.78 -7.01 -4.53
N LEU A 218 0.02 -7.15 -3.45
CA LEU A 218 0.26 -8.16 -2.43
C LEU A 218 -0.88 -9.18 -2.46
N PRO A 219 -0.64 -10.43 -2.87
CA PRO A 219 -1.65 -11.48 -2.78
C PRO A 219 -2.01 -11.75 -1.32
N TRP A 220 -3.30 -11.91 -1.02
CA TRP A 220 -3.79 -12.17 0.33
C TRP A 220 -4.39 -13.58 0.43
N GLY A 221 -3.62 -14.51 0.99
CA GLY A 221 -4.03 -15.90 1.26
C GLY A 221 -3.55 -16.94 0.23
N GLY A 222 -3.13 -16.54 -0.97
CA GLY A 222 -2.65 -17.47 -1.99
C GLY A 222 -2.18 -16.80 -3.27
N ALA A 223 -1.50 -17.54 -4.15
CA ALA A 223 -0.88 -16.98 -5.37
C ALA A 223 -1.87 -16.74 -6.52
N ASP A 224 -3.06 -17.34 -6.49
CA ASP A 224 -4.04 -17.22 -7.58
C ASP A 224 -4.95 -15.99 -7.39
N PRO A 225 -4.83 -14.95 -8.23
CA PRO A 225 -5.63 -13.72 -8.11
C PRO A 225 -7.12 -13.91 -8.44
N ILE A 226 -7.53 -15.09 -8.95
CA ILE A 226 -8.93 -15.41 -9.23
C ILE A 226 -9.65 -15.88 -7.94
N GLU A 227 -8.96 -16.66 -7.11
CA GLU A 227 -9.50 -17.23 -5.87
C GLU A 227 -9.15 -16.40 -4.63
N PHE A 228 -8.11 -15.55 -4.71
CA PHE A 228 -7.60 -14.77 -3.59
C PHE A 228 -7.62 -13.27 -3.93
N PRO A 229 -7.99 -12.40 -2.98
CA PRO A 229 -7.90 -10.97 -3.20
C PRO A 229 -6.44 -10.51 -3.24
N VAL A 230 -6.27 -9.36 -3.86
CA VAL A 230 -4.98 -8.66 -3.94
C VAL A 230 -5.12 -7.35 -3.18
N LEU A 231 -4.28 -7.15 -2.17
CA LEU A 231 -4.10 -5.85 -1.56
C LEU A 231 -3.18 -5.02 -2.45
N MET A 232 -3.73 -3.98 -3.07
CA MET A 232 -2.96 -3.03 -3.85
C MET A 232 -2.63 -1.80 -3.00
N VAL A 233 -1.34 -1.53 -2.89
CA VAL A 233 -0.79 -0.40 -2.14
C VAL A 233 -0.23 0.59 -3.15
N GLU A 234 -0.79 1.80 -3.20
CA GLU A 234 -0.29 2.93 -4.00
C GLU A 234 0.55 3.84 -3.11
N LEU A 235 1.80 4.08 -3.48
CA LEU A 235 2.64 5.10 -2.86
C LEU A 235 2.20 6.48 -3.41
N THR A 236 1.62 7.30 -2.55
CA THR A 236 1.06 8.62 -2.92
C THR A 236 2.08 9.76 -2.86
N SER A 237 3.26 9.51 -2.30
CA SER A 237 4.27 10.55 -2.09
C SER A 237 4.86 11.03 -3.40
N PRO A 238 5.01 12.36 -3.57
CA PRO A 238 5.85 12.88 -4.63
C PRO A 238 7.31 12.47 -4.42
N SER A 239 8.08 12.43 -5.50
CA SER A 239 9.54 12.22 -5.45
C SER A 239 10.20 13.17 -4.45
N LEU A 240 11.07 12.65 -3.57
CA LEU A 240 11.76 13.41 -2.51
C LEU A 240 12.44 14.69 -3.00
N LEU A 241 12.95 14.67 -4.23
CA LEU A 241 13.68 15.76 -4.83
C LEU A 241 12.93 16.19 -6.08
N GLY A 242 12.09 17.22 -5.93
CA GLY A 242 11.47 17.91 -7.05
C GLY A 242 12.52 18.50 -7.99
N ALA A 243 12.12 18.89 -9.20
CA ALA A 243 13.03 19.53 -10.16
C ALA A 243 13.69 20.80 -9.59
N GLU A 244 13.07 21.44 -8.60
CA GLU A 244 13.62 22.54 -7.82
C GLU A 244 14.94 22.20 -7.09
N ALA A 245 15.15 20.94 -6.70
CA ALA A 245 16.40 20.49 -6.09
C ALA A 245 17.58 20.52 -7.08
N LEU A 246 17.33 20.59 -8.39
CA LEU A 246 18.38 20.78 -9.41
C LEU A 246 18.89 22.22 -9.47
N VAL A 247 18.13 23.19 -8.97
CA VAL A 247 18.49 24.61 -9.06
C VAL A 247 19.71 24.93 -8.19
N LEU A 248 19.78 24.35 -6.99
CA LEU A 248 20.86 24.59 -6.04
C LEU A 248 22.26 24.17 -6.56
N PRO A 249 22.48 22.93 -7.06
CA PRO A 249 23.77 22.53 -7.60
C PRO A 249 24.14 23.30 -8.88
N LEU A 250 23.16 23.72 -9.69
CA LEU A 250 23.38 24.60 -10.83
C LEU A 250 23.90 25.98 -10.38
N ILE A 251 23.28 26.59 -9.37
CA ILE A 251 23.73 27.88 -8.83
C ILE A 251 25.13 27.74 -8.22
N VAL A 252 25.34 26.72 -7.38
CA VAL A 252 26.63 26.49 -6.70
C VAL A 252 27.75 26.18 -7.70
N GLY A 253 27.46 25.48 -8.80
CA GLY A 253 28.46 25.24 -9.85
C GLY A 253 28.71 26.47 -10.73
N PHE A 254 27.65 27.18 -11.13
CA PHE A 254 27.73 28.21 -12.17
C PHE A 254 28.17 29.58 -11.64
N VAL A 255 27.75 29.98 -10.43
CA VAL A 255 28.06 31.29 -9.84
C VAL A 255 29.56 31.48 -9.56
N PRO A 256 30.26 30.61 -8.80
CA PRO A 256 31.69 30.80 -8.54
C PRO A 256 32.52 30.72 -9.82
N LEU A 257 32.07 29.91 -10.78
CA LEU A 257 32.67 29.79 -12.09
C LEU A 257 32.55 31.11 -12.90
N ALA A 258 31.37 31.73 -12.90
CA ALA A 258 31.13 33.03 -13.51
C ALA A 258 31.95 34.14 -12.82
N VAL A 259 32.05 34.11 -11.48
CA VAL A 259 32.86 35.05 -10.69
C VAL A 259 34.35 34.90 -11.02
N ALA A 260 34.88 33.67 -11.07
CA ALA A 260 36.26 33.40 -11.43
C ALA A 260 36.59 33.93 -12.84
N LEU A 261 35.66 33.73 -13.78
CA LEU A 261 35.80 34.25 -15.14
C LEU A 261 35.83 35.79 -15.16
N PHE A 262 34.91 36.43 -14.44
CA PHE A 262 34.87 37.89 -14.31
C PHE A 262 36.18 38.46 -13.75
N LEU A 263 36.74 37.83 -12.70
CA LEU A 263 38.01 38.23 -12.11
C LEU A 263 39.18 38.10 -13.08
N VAL A 264 39.26 37.01 -13.85
CA VAL A 264 40.31 36.79 -14.88
C VAL A 264 40.25 37.85 -15.98
N PHE A 265 39.05 38.23 -16.42
CA PHE A 265 38.88 39.28 -17.45
C PHE A 265 39.22 40.68 -16.90
N ARG A 266 38.81 40.98 -15.67
CA ARG A 266 39.09 42.29 -15.04
C ARG A 266 40.59 42.49 -14.76
N GLY A 267 41.28 41.46 -14.27
CA GLY A 267 42.72 41.54 -13.96
C GLY A 267 43.61 41.82 -15.17
N ARG A 268 43.22 41.34 -16.36
CA ARG A 268 43.97 41.57 -17.60
C ARG A 268 43.81 42.98 -18.20
N GLY A 269 42.72 43.69 -17.89
CA GLY A 269 42.48 45.05 -18.40
C GLY A 269 43.37 46.12 -17.75
N VAL A 270 43.88 45.86 -16.54
CA VAL A 270 44.67 46.84 -15.76
C VAL A 270 46.16 46.83 -16.16
N ALA A 271 46.71 45.69 -16.57
CA ALA A 271 48.12 45.56 -16.93
C ALA A 271 48.50 46.23 -18.27
N GLY A 272 47.53 46.52 -19.15
CA GLY A 272 47.78 47.11 -20.47
C GLY A 272 47.87 48.64 -20.51
N ARG A 273 47.59 49.34 -19.40
CA ARG A 273 47.50 50.82 -19.37
C ARG A 273 48.69 51.53 -18.72
N SER A 274 49.69 50.79 -18.22
CA SER A 274 50.82 51.36 -17.46
C SER A 274 52.07 51.72 -18.30
N GLY A 275 52.02 51.63 -19.63
CA GLY A 275 53.21 51.78 -20.49
C GLY A 275 53.30 53.07 -21.34
N ALA A 276 52.35 54.00 -21.23
CA ALA A 276 52.23 55.10 -22.20
C ALA A 276 52.56 56.50 -21.65
N GLY A 277 53.38 56.62 -20.59
CA GLY A 277 53.70 57.92 -20.00
C GLY A 277 55.09 57.99 -19.38
N SER A 278 56.13 58.11 -20.21
CA SER A 278 57.40 58.73 -19.83
C SER A 278 58.19 59.12 -21.08
N GLY A 279 57.65 60.07 -21.83
CA GLY A 279 58.44 60.95 -22.71
C GLY A 279 58.34 62.37 -22.14
N GLU A 280 59.43 63.12 -22.24
CA GLU A 280 59.66 64.50 -21.75
C GLU A 280 60.21 64.63 -20.32
N ARG A 281 61.54 64.55 -20.17
CA ARG A 281 62.45 65.72 -20.24
C ARG A 281 63.91 65.29 -20.15
#